data_AF-A0A8B9CD51-F1
#
_entry.id   AF-A0A8B9CD51-F1
#
_cell.length_a   1.000
_cell.length_b   1.000
_cell.length_c   1.000
_cell.angle_alpha   90.00
_cell.angle_beta   90.00
_cell.angle_gamma   90.00
#
_symmetry.space_group_name_H-M   'P 1'
#
loop_
_entity.id
_entity.type
_entity.pdbx_description
1 polymer ?
#
loop_
_entity_poly.entity_id
_entity_poly.type
_entity_poly.pdbx_seq_one_letter_code
_entity_poly.pdbx_strand_id
1 'polypeptide(L)'
;MRFFWSHPKPQQTPSCTPPSPFLFPVPPRTGLCAGTPSPPVFALLRASGEQAALGPTGGRLRLGPIEMENPYKEPPKKCVLCGIKVDYKNVQLLSQFVSPYTGRIYGRHLTGLCNKKQKEISKTIKRAQVLGFMPVMFKNTSFLTDPKICNVKY
;
A
#
# COMPACT_ATOMS: atom_id res chain seq x y z
N MET A 1 40.55 -5.86 -51.53
CA MET A 1 39.30 -6.43 -51.00
C MET A 1 39.57 -7.73 -50.26
N ARG A 2 39.47 -7.75 -48.92
CA ARG A 2 39.32 -8.97 -48.10
C ARG A 2 38.34 -8.64 -46.98
N PHE A 3 37.16 -9.23 -47.05
CA PHE A 3 36.09 -9.08 -46.04
C PHE A 3 36.50 -9.87 -44.80
N PHE A 4 36.81 -9.16 -43.70
CA PHE A 4 37.09 -9.76 -42.41
C PHE A 4 35.78 -9.79 -41.61
N TRP A 5 35.07 -10.92 -41.67
CA TRP A 5 33.91 -11.21 -40.82
C TRP A 5 34.41 -11.57 -39.42
N SER A 6 34.41 -10.60 -38.50
CA SER A 6 34.62 -10.85 -37.07
C SER A 6 33.34 -11.39 -36.44
N HIS A 7 33.33 -12.70 -36.17
CA HIS A 7 32.30 -13.34 -35.34
C HIS A 7 32.49 -12.98 -33.86
N PRO A 8 31.45 -12.50 -33.15
CA PRO A 8 31.48 -12.34 -31.70
C PRO A 8 31.33 -13.69 -30.99
N LYS A 9 32.19 -13.95 -29.99
CA LYS A 9 32.16 -15.15 -29.12
C LYS A 9 30.82 -15.25 -28.37
N PRO A 10 30.21 -16.45 -28.24
CA PRO A 10 29.07 -16.67 -27.37
C PRO A 10 29.49 -16.63 -25.89
N GLN A 11 28.75 -15.84 -25.10
CA GLN A 11 28.94 -15.75 -23.65
C GLN A 11 28.35 -16.97 -22.94
N GLN A 12 29.04 -17.41 -21.89
CA GLN A 12 28.66 -18.51 -21.01
C GLN A 12 27.42 -18.12 -20.18
N THR A 13 26.39 -18.95 -20.26
CA THR A 13 25.20 -18.90 -19.40
C THR A 13 25.50 -19.52 -18.03
N PRO A 14 25.20 -18.87 -16.88
CA PRO A 14 25.18 -19.58 -15.61
C PRO A 14 23.94 -20.48 -15.53
N SER A 15 24.19 -21.78 -15.34
CA SER A 15 23.21 -22.83 -15.13
C SER A 15 22.43 -22.60 -13.83
N CYS A 16 21.13 -22.32 -13.92
CA CYS A 16 20.21 -22.37 -12.79
C CYS A 16 19.86 -23.83 -12.49
N THR A 17 20.42 -24.40 -11.42
CA THR A 17 19.91 -25.64 -10.83
C THR A 17 18.67 -25.34 -9.98
N PRO A 18 17.59 -26.14 -10.09
CA PRO A 18 16.41 -25.99 -9.23
C PRO A 18 16.69 -26.57 -7.83
N PRO A 19 16.22 -25.94 -6.74
CA PRO A 19 16.25 -26.57 -5.43
C PRO A 19 15.17 -27.65 -5.33
N SER A 20 15.59 -28.83 -4.86
CA SER A 20 14.78 -30.00 -4.57
C SER A 20 13.63 -29.71 -3.59
N PRO A 21 12.48 -30.40 -3.71
CA PRO A 21 11.37 -30.27 -2.78
C PRO A 21 11.66 -31.09 -1.51
N PHE A 22 11.92 -30.42 -0.40
CA PHE A 22 11.88 -31.09 0.91
C PHE A 22 10.42 -31.38 1.27
N LEU A 23 10.11 -32.66 1.16
CA LEU A 23 8.91 -33.35 1.59
C LEU A 23 8.79 -33.23 3.11
N PHE A 24 7.89 -32.38 3.60
CA PHE A 24 7.51 -32.40 5.02
C PHE A 24 6.37 -33.41 5.24
N PRO A 25 6.49 -34.32 6.22
CA PRO A 25 5.44 -35.26 6.56
C PRO A 25 4.26 -34.56 7.24
N VAL A 26 3.06 -34.94 6.81
CA VAL A 26 1.76 -34.52 7.36
C VAL A 26 1.49 -35.28 8.66
N PRO A 27 1.26 -34.61 9.81
CA PRO A 27 0.75 -35.28 11.02
C PRO A 27 -0.77 -35.45 10.99
N PRO A 28 -1.31 -36.51 11.63
CA PRO A 28 -2.73 -36.86 11.59
C PRO A 28 -3.61 -35.94 12.45
N ARG A 29 -4.86 -35.81 12.01
CA ARG A 29 -5.99 -35.22 12.75
C ARG A 29 -6.31 -36.06 13.99
N THR A 30 -6.20 -35.47 15.17
CA THR A 30 -6.95 -35.86 16.37
C THR A 30 -7.59 -34.60 16.95
N GLY A 31 -8.86 -34.73 17.32
CA GLY A 31 -9.69 -33.63 17.82
C GLY A 31 -9.74 -33.55 19.35
N LEU A 32 -10.52 -32.56 19.82
CA LEU A 32 -11.00 -32.34 21.20
C LEU A 32 -9.86 -31.98 22.20
N CYS A 33 -9.98 -31.02 23.12
CA CYS A 33 -11.09 -30.70 24.02
C CYS A 33 -11.14 -29.20 24.38
N ALA A 34 -12.32 -28.79 24.86
CA ALA A 34 -12.59 -27.51 25.51
C ALA A 34 -11.63 -27.22 26.68
N GLY A 35 -11.17 -25.98 26.77
CA GLY A 35 -10.39 -25.44 27.89
C GLY A 35 -10.89 -24.03 28.21
N THR A 36 -11.33 -23.86 29.44
CA THR A 36 -11.92 -22.65 30.04
C THR A 36 -10.91 -21.48 30.14
N PRO A 37 -11.36 -20.22 30.04
CA PRO A 37 -10.52 -19.08 30.37
C PRO A 37 -10.44 -18.88 31.89
N SER A 38 -9.24 -18.99 32.44
CA SER A 38 -8.90 -18.52 33.79
C SER A 38 -8.78 -16.98 33.80
N PRO A 39 -9.38 -16.27 34.78
CA PRO A 39 -9.16 -14.84 34.94
C PRO A 39 -7.80 -14.56 35.63
N PRO A 40 -7.13 -13.45 35.29
CA PRO A 40 -5.92 -13.04 35.99
C PRO A 40 -6.26 -12.58 37.42
N VAL A 41 -5.62 -13.25 38.37
CA VAL A 41 -5.60 -12.92 39.80
C VAL A 41 -4.69 -11.70 39.99
N PHE A 42 -5.19 -10.50 39.71
CA PHE A 42 -4.55 -9.25 40.14
C PHE A 42 -5.62 -8.20 40.45
N ALA A 43 -6.57 -8.60 41.30
CA ALA A 43 -7.47 -7.69 41.99
C ALA A 43 -7.14 -7.74 43.48
N LEU A 44 -6.49 -6.67 43.98
CA LEU A 44 -6.63 -6.05 45.30
C LEU A 44 -5.31 -5.35 45.66
N LEU A 45 -5.29 -4.02 45.66
CA LEU A 45 -5.12 -3.25 46.90
C LEU A 45 -5.23 -1.73 46.64
N ARG A 46 -5.86 -1.07 47.62
CA ARG A 46 -6.00 0.37 47.88
C ARG A 46 -7.19 1.06 47.22
N ALA A 47 -7.95 1.90 47.91
CA ALA A 47 -8.09 2.22 49.33
C ALA A 47 -9.31 3.16 49.37
N SER A 48 -10.07 3.10 50.46
CA SER A 48 -11.16 4.01 50.79
C SER A 48 -10.77 5.48 50.59
N GLY A 49 -11.69 6.28 50.04
CA GLY A 49 -11.50 7.69 49.78
C GLY A 49 -12.81 8.36 49.36
N GLU A 50 -13.74 8.38 50.30
CA GLU A 50 -14.77 9.39 50.49
C GLU A 50 -14.59 10.71 49.71
N GLN A 51 -15.61 11.12 48.95
CA GLN A 51 -16.13 12.50 48.86
C GLN A 51 -17.25 12.53 47.81
N ALA A 52 -18.51 12.53 48.25
CA ALA A 52 -19.27 13.72 48.64
C ALA A 52 -19.83 14.47 47.42
N ALA A 53 -21.13 14.29 47.22
CA ALA A 53 -21.97 15.20 46.48
C ALA A 53 -21.94 16.58 47.14
N LEU A 54 -21.68 17.64 46.36
CA LEU A 54 -22.02 19.01 46.69
C LEU A 54 -22.77 19.61 45.50
N GLY A 55 -23.95 20.14 45.80
CA GLY A 55 -24.99 20.54 44.87
C GLY A 55 -24.76 21.84 44.08
N PRO A 56 -25.82 22.40 43.49
CA PRO A 56 -25.77 23.57 42.65
C PRO A 56 -25.83 24.87 43.46
N THR A 57 -25.30 25.94 42.87
CA THR A 57 -25.35 27.37 43.25
C THR A 57 -24.05 27.95 43.81
N GLY A 58 -23.50 28.90 43.06
CA GLY A 58 -22.24 29.60 43.35
C GLY A 58 -21.52 29.96 42.05
N GLY A 59 -21.92 31.07 41.45
CA GLY A 59 -21.38 31.60 40.20
C GLY A 59 -19.88 31.83 40.27
N ARG A 60 -19.11 30.85 39.80
CA ARG A 60 -17.71 31.04 39.41
C ARG A 60 -17.73 31.20 37.90
N LEU A 61 -17.42 32.39 37.37
CA LEU A 61 -17.11 32.55 35.96
C LEU A 61 -15.90 31.66 35.68
N ARG A 62 -16.17 30.43 35.22
CA ARG A 62 -15.16 29.45 34.83
C ARG A 62 -14.56 30.01 33.55
N LEU A 63 -13.45 30.76 33.66
CA LEU A 63 -12.50 30.95 32.56
C LEU A 63 -11.79 29.60 32.32
N GLY A 64 -12.59 28.58 32.00
CA GLY A 64 -12.11 27.33 31.43
C GLY A 64 -11.88 27.56 29.93
N PRO A 65 -11.01 26.75 29.30
CA PRO A 65 -10.94 26.70 27.86
C PRO A 65 -12.35 26.49 27.29
N ILE A 66 -12.79 27.39 26.41
CA ILE A 66 -14.05 27.23 25.70
C ILE A 66 -13.92 25.95 24.88
N GLU A 67 -14.83 25.00 25.06
CA GLU A 67 -14.90 23.81 24.21
C GLU A 67 -15.36 24.24 22.82
N MET A 68 -14.38 24.47 21.95
CA MET A 68 -14.58 24.84 20.54
C MET A 68 -13.79 23.87 19.65
N GLU A 69 -14.34 23.53 18.48
CA GLU A 69 -13.55 22.80 17.48
C GLU A 69 -12.37 23.67 17.04
N ASN A 70 -11.16 23.11 17.08
CA ASN A 70 -9.94 23.87 16.79
C ASN A 70 -10.06 24.58 15.42
N PRO A 71 -10.13 25.93 15.40
CA PRO A 71 -10.33 26.71 14.19
C PRO A 71 -9.08 26.75 13.29
N TYR A 72 -7.93 26.32 13.81
CA TYR A 72 -6.66 26.22 13.09
C TYR A 72 -6.41 24.82 12.50
N LYS A 73 -7.44 23.96 12.42
CA LYS A 73 -7.31 22.65 11.76
C LYS A 73 -7.09 22.84 10.26
N GLU A 74 -5.89 22.51 9.79
CA GLU A 74 -5.60 22.46 8.37
C GLU A 74 -6.45 21.39 7.67
N PRO A 75 -6.92 21.65 6.43
CA PRO A 75 -7.67 20.67 5.67
C PRO A 75 -6.80 19.43 5.39
N PRO A 76 -7.39 18.23 5.37
CA PRO A 76 -6.63 17.01 5.14
C PRO A 76 -5.97 17.03 3.75
N LYS A 77 -4.71 16.58 3.71
CA LYS A 77 -3.93 16.48 2.47
C LYS A 77 -4.62 15.53 1.49
N LYS A 78 -4.81 15.99 0.25
CA LYS A 78 -5.43 15.23 -0.83
C LYS A 78 -4.37 14.63 -1.74
N CYS A 79 -4.70 13.49 -2.36
CA CYS A 79 -3.88 12.86 -3.39
C CYS A 79 -4.04 13.57 -4.74
N VAL A 80 -3.07 13.39 -5.64
CA VAL A 80 -3.07 14.00 -6.99
C VAL A 80 -4.31 13.63 -7.81
N LEU A 81 -4.84 12.42 -7.61
CA LEU A 81 -6.02 11.89 -8.34
C LEU A 81 -7.33 11.97 -7.56
N CYS A 82 -7.37 12.73 -6.47
CA CYS A 82 -8.56 12.84 -5.64
C CYS A 82 -9.58 13.76 -6.34
N GLY A 83 -10.72 13.19 -6.75
CA GLY A 83 -11.79 13.88 -7.50
C GLY A 83 -11.78 13.63 -9.01
N ILE A 84 -10.74 12.98 -9.54
CA ILE A 84 -10.62 12.66 -10.97
C ILE A 84 -11.09 11.23 -11.23
N LYS A 85 -11.87 11.02 -12.30
CA LYS A 85 -12.32 9.69 -12.75
C LYS A 85 -11.21 9.02 -13.57
N VAL A 86 -10.92 7.75 -13.30
CA VAL A 86 -9.83 7.01 -13.95
C VAL A 86 -10.40 5.94 -14.88
N ASP A 87 -10.30 6.18 -16.19
CA ASP A 87 -10.76 5.25 -17.22
C ASP A 87 -9.64 4.37 -17.79
N TYR A 88 -9.98 3.16 -18.24
CA TYR A 88 -9.03 2.22 -18.86
C TYR A 88 -8.56 2.67 -20.25
N LYS A 89 -9.29 3.61 -20.85
CA LYS A 89 -8.98 4.19 -22.17
C LYS A 89 -7.81 5.16 -22.10
N ASN A 90 -7.55 5.75 -20.93
CA ASN A 90 -6.55 6.79 -20.76
C ASN A 90 -5.17 6.17 -20.48
N VAL A 91 -4.56 5.60 -21.52
CA VAL A 91 -3.28 4.87 -21.40
C VAL A 91 -2.15 5.76 -20.90
N GLN A 92 -2.12 7.05 -21.28
CA GLN A 92 -1.10 7.99 -20.84
C GLN A 92 -1.05 8.13 -19.31
N LEU A 93 -2.21 8.33 -18.66
CA LEU A 93 -2.31 8.40 -17.20
C LEU A 93 -1.91 7.09 -16.52
N LEU A 94 -2.36 5.95 -17.04
CA LEU A 94 -2.07 4.63 -16.46
C LEU A 94 -0.59 4.28 -16.57
N SER A 95 0.05 4.66 -17.68
CA SER A 95 1.46 4.39 -17.96
C SER A 95 2.43 5.12 -17.00
N GLN A 96 1.97 6.16 -16.30
CA GLN A 96 2.78 6.87 -15.28
C GLN A 96 2.91 6.07 -13.98
N PHE A 97 1.98 5.15 -13.72
CA PHE A 97 1.96 4.29 -12.53
C PHE A 97 2.63 2.93 -12.74
N VAL A 98 3.27 2.72 -13.90
CA VAL A 98 3.91 1.47 -14.30
C VAL A 98 5.41 1.70 -14.51
N SER A 99 6.21 0.71 -14.11
CA SER A 99 7.66 0.71 -14.35
C SER A 99 7.96 0.64 -15.85
N PRO A 100 8.84 1.53 -16.39
CA PRO A 100 9.15 1.57 -17.81
C PRO A 100 9.78 0.26 -18.32
N TYR A 101 10.66 -0.35 -17.53
CA TYR A 101 11.45 -1.52 -17.93
C TYR A 101 10.80 -2.87 -17.57
N THR A 102 10.00 -2.90 -16.50
CA THR A 102 9.49 -4.18 -15.93
C THR A 102 7.98 -4.33 -16.10
N GLY A 103 7.25 -3.27 -16.46
CA GLY A 103 5.78 -3.31 -16.54
C GLY A 103 5.07 -3.52 -15.19
N ARG A 104 5.82 -3.51 -14.07
CA ARG A 104 5.27 -3.65 -12.72
C ARG A 104 4.52 -2.38 -12.30
N ILE A 105 3.36 -2.56 -11.69
CA ILE A 105 2.56 -1.46 -11.13
C ILE A 105 3.22 -0.98 -9.83
N TYR A 106 3.43 0.32 -9.71
CA TYR A 106 4.01 0.91 -8.50
C TYR A 106 3.07 0.80 -7.29
N GLY A 107 3.65 0.56 -6.12
CA GLY A 107 2.94 0.52 -4.85
C GLY A 107 2.63 1.90 -4.29
N ARG A 108 1.80 1.95 -3.24
CA ARG A 108 1.36 3.19 -2.58
C ARG A 108 2.52 4.05 -2.04
N HIS A 109 3.59 3.42 -1.57
CA HIS A 109 4.76 4.13 -1.03
C HIS A 109 5.51 4.96 -2.07
N LEU A 110 5.38 4.63 -3.37
CA LEU A 110 5.98 5.38 -4.47
C LEU A 110 5.02 6.42 -5.07
N THR A 111 3.76 6.03 -5.26
CA THR A 111 2.75 6.88 -5.94
C THR A 111 2.13 7.93 -5.02
N GLY A 112 2.15 7.73 -3.70
CA GLY A 112 1.55 8.65 -2.73
C GLY A 112 0.02 8.74 -2.81
N LEU A 113 -0.65 7.77 -3.43
CA LEU A 113 -2.10 7.81 -3.64
C LEU A 113 -2.90 7.33 -2.42
N CYS A 114 -4.17 7.74 -2.35
CA CYS A 114 -5.13 7.18 -1.41
C CYS A 114 -5.44 5.71 -1.73
N ASN A 115 -5.79 4.91 -0.71
CA ASN A 115 -6.11 3.49 -0.87
C ASN A 115 -7.23 3.22 -1.89
N LYS A 116 -8.25 4.09 -1.93
CA LYS A 116 -9.37 3.99 -2.87
C LYS A 116 -8.89 4.13 -4.32
N LYS A 117 -8.09 5.17 -4.59
CA LYS A 117 -7.55 5.46 -5.92
C LYS A 117 -6.49 4.46 -6.36
N GLN A 118 -5.64 3.98 -5.45
CA GLN A 118 -4.66 2.94 -5.76
C GLN A 118 -5.34 1.64 -6.22
N LYS A 119 -6.44 1.24 -5.55
CA LYS A 119 -7.24 0.07 -5.97
C LYS A 119 -7.92 0.31 -7.32
N GLU A 120 -8.47 1.50 -7.55
CA GLU A 120 -9.08 1.89 -8.84
C GLU A 120 -8.05 1.78 -9.97
N ILE A 121 -6.88 2.41 -9.84
CA ILE A 121 -5.80 2.34 -10.84
C ILE A 121 -5.35 0.90 -11.09
N SER A 122 -5.14 0.11 -10.04
CA SER A 122 -4.68 -1.28 -10.21
C SER A 122 -5.70 -2.12 -10.99
N LYS A 123 -7.00 -1.91 -10.76
CA LYS A 123 -8.07 -2.58 -11.52
C LYS A 123 -8.12 -2.08 -12.96
N THR A 124 -8.04 -0.77 -13.15
CA THR A 124 -8.12 -0.13 -14.46
C THR A 124 -6.93 -0.49 -15.35
N ILE A 125 -5.71 -0.56 -14.80
CA ILE A 125 -4.50 -1.06 -15.49
C ILE A 125 -4.70 -2.50 -15.96
N LYS A 126 -5.11 -3.40 -15.06
CA LYS A 126 -5.35 -4.81 -15.41
C LYS A 126 -6.42 -4.95 -16.49
N ARG A 127 -7.49 -4.14 -16.40
CA ARG A 127 -8.54 -4.10 -17.42
C ARG A 127 -8.00 -3.60 -18.77
N ALA A 128 -7.19 -2.54 -18.79
CA ALA A 128 -6.57 -2.02 -20.01
C ALA A 128 -5.62 -3.06 -20.65
N GLN A 129 -4.90 -3.84 -19.84
CA GLN A 129 -4.02 -4.91 -20.30
C GLN A 129 -4.81 -6.06 -20.95
N VAL A 130 -5.87 -6.53 -20.31
CA VAL A 130 -6.71 -7.62 -20.85
C VAL A 130 -7.40 -7.20 -22.15
N LEU A 131 -7.81 -5.93 -22.25
CA LEU A 131 -8.45 -5.38 -23.46
C LEU A 131 -7.47 -5.01 -24.57
N GLY A 132 -6.14 -5.12 -24.34
CA GLY A 132 -5.13 -4.81 -25.35
C GLY A 132 -4.82 -3.31 -25.54
N PHE A 133 -5.28 -2.42 -24.65
CA PHE A 133 -4.94 -0.99 -24.71
C PHE A 133 -3.52 -0.69 -24.19
N MET A 134 -2.99 -1.53 -23.29
CA MET A 134 -1.68 -1.31 -22.68
C MET A 134 -0.88 -2.61 -22.57
N PRO A 135 0.42 -2.62 -22.94
CA PRO A 135 1.30 -3.77 -22.74
C PRO A 135 1.53 -4.12 -21.26
N VAL A 136 1.80 -5.40 -20.98
CA VAL A 136 2.05 -5.92 -19.63
C VAL A 136 3.52 -5.85 -19.25
N MET A 137 4.43 -6.12 -20.20
CA MET A 137 5.85 -6.35 -19.92
C MET A 137 6.70 -5.09 -19.97
N PHE A 138 6.35 -4.14 -20.84
CA PHE A 138 7.11 -2.92 -21.09
C PHE A 138 6.16 -1.73 -21.24
N LYS A 139 6.67 -0.51 -21.04
CA LYS A 139 5.92 0.73 -21.32
C LYS A 139 6.15 1.16 -22.78
N ASN A 140 5.11 1.66 -23.45
CA ASN A 140 5.24 2.18 -24.83
C ASN A 140 6.20 3.38 -24.87
N THR A 141 7.04 3.46 -25.90
CA THR A 141 8.08 4.48 -26.07
C THR A 141 7.53 5.91 -26.04
N SER A 142 6.34 6.14 -26.59
CA SER A 142 5.69 7.46 -26.65
C SER A 142 5.44 8.09 -25.27
N PHE A 143 5.36 7.27 -24.21
CA PHE A 143 5.06 7.74 -22.85
C PHE A 143 6.29 7.83 -21.95
N LEU A 144 7.50 7.62 -22.48
CA LEU A 144 8.74 7.68 -21.70
C LEU A 144 9.14 9.13 -21.36
N THR A 145 8.72 10.09 -22.18
CA THR A 145 9.01 11.52 -22.04
C THR A 145 8.05 12.24 -21.10
N ASP A 146 6.99 11.59 -20.63
CA ASP A 146 6.04 12.17 -19.67
C ASP A 146 6.72 12.48 -18.31
N PRO A 147 6.29 13.54 -17.60
CA PRO A 147 6.80 13.84 -16.27
C PRO A 147 6.49 12.68 -15.30
N LYS A 148 7.52 12.24 -14.56
CA LYS A 148 7.42 11.12 -13.63
C LYS A 148 6.87 11.59 -12.29
N ILE A 149 5.67 11.12 -11.95
CA ILE A 149 5.02 11.39 -10.65
C ILE A 149 5.61 10.51 -9.52
N CYS A 150 6.18 9.34 -9.89
CA CYS A 150 6.70 8.38 -8.94
C CYS A 150 8.17 8.67 -8.60
N ASN A 151 8.49 8.78 -7.31
CA ASN A 151 9.85 9.00 -6.80
C ASN A 151 10.68 7.71 -6.79
N VAL A 152 10.91 7.11 -7.97
CA VAL A 152 11.72 5.90 -8.10
C VAL A 152 13.16 6.31 -8.38
N LYS A 153 14.07 5.94 -7.47
CA LYS A 153 15.51 6.00 -7.68
C LYS A 153 15.96 4.61 -8.12
N TYR A 154 16.68 4.53 -9.24
CA TYR A 154 17.27 3.30 -9.77
C TYR A 154 18.72 3.19 -9.32
#